data_AF-A0A2P6FG48-F1
#
_entry.id   AF-A0A2P6FG48-F1
#
_cell.length_a   1.000
_cell.length_b   1.000
_cell.length_c   1.000
_cell.angle_alpha   90.00
_cell.angle_beta   90.00
_cell.angle_gamma   90.00
#
_symmetry.space_group_name_H-M   'P 1'
#
loop_
_entity.id
_entity.type
_entity.pdbx_description
1 polymer ?
#
loop_
_entity_poly.entity_id
_entity_poly.type
_entity_poly.pdbx_seq_one_letter_code
_entity_poly.pdbx_strand_id
1 'polypeptide(L)'
;MISPTLNNSKYRIGIWGMSYGDPIDGVHNVHMNQGNEHKFAKENGTWQDGAFAIYNTETETVENIIFIMFQSQCTTTDDAGNCLNN
;
A
#
# COMPACT_ATOMS: atom_id res chain seq x y z
N MET A 1 -2.91 -3.20 -9.19
CA MET A 1 -4.24 -3.46 -9.82
C MET A 1 -4.97 -2.13 -9.98
N ILE A 2 -5.68 -1.88 -11.08
CA ILE A 2 -6.53 -0.67 -11.24
C ILE A 2 -7.93 -1.12 -11.63
N SER A 3 -8.95 -0.60 -10.94
CA SER A 3 -10.36 -0.93 -11.17
C SER A 3 -11.20 0.34 -11.42
N PRO A 4 -12.23 0.28 -12.27
CA PRO A 4 -13.28 1.30 -12.28
C PRO A 4 -14.00 1.36 -10.94
N THR A 5 -14.58 2.52 -10.63
CA THR A 5 -15.46 2.70 -9.47
C THR A 5 -16.91 2.36 -9.82
N LEU A 6 -17.68 1.91 -8.83
CA LEU A 6 -19.09 1.60 -9.04
C LEU A 6 -19.90 2.89 -9.28
N ASN A 7 -20.69 2.91 -10.36
CA ASN A 7 -21.56 4.03 -10.73
C ASN A 7 -20.84 5.39 -10.88
N ASN A 8 -19.54 5.39 -11.19
CA ASN A 8 -18.79 6.62 -11.40
C ASN A 8 -17.71 6.39 -12.47
N SER A 9 -17.85 7.07 -13.62
CA SER A 9 -16.91 6.97 -14.74
C SER A 9 -15.68 7.86 -14.59
N LYS A 10 -15.75 8.87 -13.71
CA LYS A 10 -14.69 9.86 -13.48
C LYS A 10 -13.54 9.28 -12.67
N TYR A 11 -13.82 8.36 -11.75
CA TYR A 11 -12.81 7.84 -10.83
C TYR A 11 -12.43 6.39 -11.08
N ARG A 12 -11.13 6.12 -10.94
CA ARG A 12 -10.54 4.79 -10.85
C ARG A 12 -9.82 4.62 -9.54
N ILE A 13 -9.79 3.40 -9.03
CA ILE A 13 -9.03 3.03 -7.83
C ILE A 13 -7.84 2.18 -8.27
N GLY A 14 -6.64 2.68 -7.98
CA GLY A 14 -5.40 1.91 -8.05
C GLY A 14 -5.08 1.30 -6.68
N ILE A 15 -4.56 0.07 -6.70
CA ILE A 15 -4.10 -0.68 -5.54
C ILE A 15 -2.66 -1.10 -5.80
N TRP A 16 -1.77 -0.73 -4.89
CA TRP A 16 -0.36 -1.11 -4.83
C TRP A 16 -0.08 -2.00 -3.63
N GLY A 17 0.84 -2.94 -3.84
CA GLY A 17 1.26 -3.92 -2.85
C GLY A 17 2.12 -4.99 -3.53
N MET A 18 2.36 -6.09 -2.81
CA MET A 18 3.10 -7.24 -3.30
C MET A 18 2.26 -8.08 -4.27
N SER A 19 2.89 -8.62 -5.31
CA SER A 19 2.24 -9.60 -6.19
C SER A 19 1.80 -10.85 -5.41
N TYR A 20 0.63 -11.39 -5.74
CA TYR A 20 0.15 -12.65 -5.19
C TYR A 20 -0.29 -13.59 -6.31
N GLY A 21 0.18 -14.84 -6.29
CA GLY A 21 -0.11 -15.89 -7.29
C GLY A 21 0.93 -16.02 -8.41
N ASP A 22 0.81 -17.07 -9.21
CA ASP A 22 1.60 -17.35 -10.42
C ASP A 22 0.61 -17.60 -11.58
N PRO A 23 0.52 -16.73 -12.61
CA PRO A 23 1.47 -15.67 -13.00
C PRO A 23 1.24 -14.28 -12.37
N ILE A 24 0.03 -14.00 -11.84
CA ILE A 24 -0.38 -12.91 -10.91
C ILE A 24 -1.90 -13.12 -10.76
N ASP A 25 -2.36 -13.54 -9.59
CA ASP A 25 -3.78 -13.72 -9.27
C ASP A 25 -4.37 -12.50 -8.52
N GLY A 26 -3.50 -11.73 -7.85
CA GLY A 26 -3.93 -10.60 -7.03
C GLY A 26 -2.80 -9.77 -6.47
N VAL A 27 -3.13 -8.95 -5.47
CA VAL A 27 -2.22 -8.06 -4.77
C VAL A 27 -2.38 -8.29 -3.26
N HIS A 28 -1.27 -8.58 -2.57
CA HIS A 28 -1.18 -8.73 -1.12
C HIS A 28 -0.37 -7.59 -0.51
N ASN A 29 -0.36 -7.50 0.82
CA ASN A 29 0.39 -6.49 1.57
C ASN A 29 0.13 -5.07 1.06
N VAL A 30 -1.15 -4.71 0.92
CA VAL A 30 -1.63 -3.40 0.43
C VAL A 30 -1.61 -2.30 1.50
N HIS A 31 -1.17 -2.63 2.70
CA HIS A 31 -0.97 -1.71 3.82
C HIS A 31 0.51 -1.29 3.89
N MET A 32 0.83 -0.32 4.74
CA MET A 32 2.22 0.02 5.07
C MET A 32 2.94 -1.20 5.64
N ASN A 33 4.14 -1.51 5.19
CA ASN A 33 4.94 -2.65 5.64
C ASN A 33 6.09 -2.21 6.55
N GLN A 34 6.01 -1.06 7.20
CA GLN A 34 7.04 -0.58 8.14
C GLN A 34 6.63 -0.84 9.59
N GLY A 35 7.60 -1.17 10.42
CA GLY A 35 7.37 -1.47 11.83
C GLY A 35 6.61 -2.78 12.08
N ASN A 36 6.72 -3.75 11.17
CA ASN A 36 6.27 -5.10 11.45
C ASN A 36 7.12 -5.74 12.54
N GLU A 37 6.47 -6.50 13.41
CA GLU A 37 7.11 -7.20 14.53
C GLU A 37 6.96 -8.72 14.41
N HIS A 38 7.69 -9.43 15.28
CA HIS A 38 7.65 -10.88 15.40
C HIS A 38 7.87 -11.61 14.06
N LYS A 39 6.97 -12.52 13.69
CA LYS A 39 7.08 -13.35 12.47
C LYS A 39 7.01 -12.54 11.16
N PHE A 40 6.54 -11.30 11.21
CA PHE A 40 6.39 -10.42 10.05
C PHE A 40 7.52 -9.38 9.94
N ALA A 41 8.46 -9.32 10.89
CA ALA A 41 9.56 -8.34 10.87
C ALA A 41 10.41 -8.41 9.58
N LYS A 42 10.52 -9.60 8.98
CA LYS A 42 11.21 -9.80 7.70
C LYS A 42 10.54 -9.13 6.50
N GLU A 43 9.30 -8.67 6.65
CA GLU A 43 8.55 -7.96 5.62
C GLU A 43 8.80 -6.45 5.68
N ASN A 44 9.53 -5.96 6.70
CA ASN A 44 10.02 -4.60 6.73
C ASN A 44 11.00 -4.34 5.58
N GLY A 45 10.96 -3.13 5.06
CA GLY A 45 11.91 -2.67 4.05
C GLY A 45 11.47 -1.37 3.41
N THR A 46 12.43 -0.51 3.07
CA THR A 46 12.15 0.74 2.38
C THR A 46 11.44 0.47 1.05
N TRP A 47 10.45 1.29 0.71
CA TRP A 47 9.68 1.19 -0.54
C TRP A 47 8.82 -0.08 -0.65
N GLN A 48 8.54 -0.77 0.46
CA GLN A 48 7.68 -1.96 0.49
C GLN A 48 6.23 -1.64 0.86
N ASP A 49 5.87 -0.38 1.12
CA ASP A 49 4.51 -0.01 1.51
C ASP A 49 3.50 -0.18 0.37
N GLY A 50 2.36 -0.76 0.71
CA GLY A 50 1.16 -0.73 -0.12
C GLY A 50 0.36 0.55 0.04
N ALA A 51 -0.49 0.84 -0.94
CA ALA A 51 -1.32 2.04 -0.95
C ALA A 51 -2.55 1.90 -1.87
N PHE A 52 -3.53 2.77 -1.63
CA PHE A 52 -4.65 3.00 -2.55
C PHE A 52 -4.53 4.38 -3.18
N ALA A 53 -4.73 4.47 -4.49
CA ALA A 53 -4.73 5.73 -5.22
C ALA A 53 -6.11 5.97 -5.85
N ILE A 54 -6.65 7.18 -5.67
CA ILE A 54 -7.88 7.62 -6.33
C ILE A 54 -7.46 8.50 -7.50
N TYR A 55 -7.68 7.99 -8.71
CA TYR A 55 -7.31 8.63 -9.96
C TYR A 55 -8.53 9.21 -10.65
N ASN A 56 -8.47 10.50 -10.98
CA ASN A 56 -9.45 11.19 -11.80
C ASN A 56 -9.06 11.08 -13.28
N THR A 57 -9.92 10.43 -14.07
CA THR A 57 -9.67 10.18 -15.49
C THR A 57 -9.93 11.40 -16.38
N GLU A 58 -10.72 12.37 -15.93
CA GLU A 58 -11.03 13.57 -16.70
C GLU A 58 -9.88 14.58 -16.66
N THR A 59 -9.22 14.68 -15.51
CA THR A 59 -8.06 15.58 -15.30
C THR A 59 -6.72 14.87 -15.43
N GLU A 60 -6.73 13.54 -15.56
CA GLU A 60 -5.56 12.68 -15.61
C GLU A 60 -4.64 12.79 -14.37
N THR A 61 -5.21 12.98 -13.18
CA THR A 61 -4.45 13.20 -11.94
C THR A 61 -4.82 12.21 -10.83
N VAL A 62 -3.83 11.87 -9.99
CA VAL A 62 -4.09 11.21 -8.70
C VAL A 62 -4.50 12.29 -7.71
N GLU A 63 -5.76 12.28 -7.29
CA GLU A 63 -6.30 13.29 -6.37
C GLU A 63 -6.05 12.92 -4.90
N ASN A 64 -6.00 11.62 -4.59
CA ASN A 64 -5.81 11.14 -3.23
C ASN A 64 -4.96 9.88 -3.21
N ILE A 65 -4.14 9.74 -2.17
CA ILE A 65 -3.43 8.51 -1.83
C ILE A 65 -3.77 8.17 -0.37
N ILE A 66 -4.20 6.94 -0.14
CA ILE A 66 -4.57 6.42 1.17
C ILE A 66 -3.55 5.36 1.57
N PHE A 67 -2.92 5.58 2.71
CA PHE A 67 -2.10 4.61 3.40
C PHE A 67 -2.84 4.12 4.63
N ILE A 68 -2.82 2.80 4.84
CA ILE A 68 -3.37 2.17 6.04
C ILE A 68 -2.25 1.39 6.71
N MET A 69 -2.23 1.40 8.04
CA MET A 69 -1.24 0.68 8.84
C MET A 69 -1.94 0.01 10.03
N PHE A 70 -1.37 -1.08 10.53
CA PHE A 70 -1.79 -1.68 11.79
C PHE A 70 -1.37 -0.80 12.97
N GLN A 71 -2.10 -0.88 14.08
CA GLN A 71 -1.75 -0.11 15.29
C GLN A 71 -0.38 -0.46 15.87
N SER A 72 0.13 -1.66 15.60
CA SER A 72 1.46 -2.10 16.03
C SER A 72 2.60 -1.56 15.15
N GLN A 73 2.28 -0.94 14.00
CA GLN A 73 3.27 -0.42 13.06
C GLN A 73 3.64 1.04 13.38
N CYS A 74 4.74 1.50 12.80
CA CYS A 74 5.35 2.79 13.11
C CYS A 74 5.48 3.64 11.85
N THR A 75 5.27 4.95 12.00
CA THR A 75 5.48 5.94 10.92
C THR A 75 6.90 6.46 10.85
N THR A 76 7.70 6.25 11.90
CA THR A 76 9.10 6.66 11.98
C THR A 76 9.96 5.39 12.05
N THR A 77 10.73 5.12 11.01
CA THR A 77 11.53 3.89 10.88
C THR A 77 12.97 4.14 10.45
N ASP A 78 13.83 3.15 10.68
CA ASP A 78 15.20 3.13 10.20
C ASP A 78 15.26 2.83 8.70
N ASP A 79 16.47 2.80 8.14
CA ASP A 79 16.71 2.51 6.72
C ASP A 79 16.35 1.07 6.32
N ALA A 80 15.99 0.21 7.27
CA ALA A 80 15.49 -1.15 7.02
C ALA A 80 13.97 -1.26 7.24
N GLY A 81 13.27 -0.17 7.57
CA GLY A 81 11.83 -0.16 7.81
C GLY A 81 11.43 -0.66 9.20
N ASN A 82 12.36 -0.74 10.16
CA ASN A 82 12.06 -1.07 11.56
C ASN A 82 11.76 0.19 12.37
N CYS A 83 10.90 0.10 13.38
CA CYS A 83 10.53 1.25 14.23
C CYS A 83 11.76 1.90 14.87
N LEU A 84 11.90 3.22 14.72
CA LEU A 84 12.86 4.01 15.48
C LEU A 84 12.24 4.35 16.85
N ASN A 85 12.77 3.70 17.88
CA ASN A 85 12.36 3.80 19.29
C ASN A 85 11.00 3.13 19.58
N ASN A 86 11.06 1.85 19.95
CA ASN A 86 10.02 1.18 20.73
C ASN A 86 10.42 1.20 22.21
#